data_AF-A0A847EBP1-F1
#
_entry.id   AF-A0A847EBP1-F1
#
_cell.length_a   1.000
_cell.length_b   1.000
_cell.length_c   1.000
_cell.angle_alpha   90.00
_cell.angle_beta   90.00
_cell.angle_gamma   90.00
#
_symmetry.space_group_name_H-M   'P 1'
#
loop_
_entity.id
_entity.type
_entity.pdbx_description
1 polymer ?
#
loop_
_entity_poly.entity_id
_entity_poly.type
_entity_poly.pdbx_seq_one_letter_code
_entity_poly.pdbx_strand_id
1 'polypeptide(L)'
;MLRANFGRDVILDLSTQQKEFSEFCFPCNQIMNSDAWEEGLMAYDSARFPRYMEFRKHILNAFREYQIPIIELKKETSKEAVCLVFEKVNTGGVPLSVFELVTATYAADGFNLRDDWYGNPNAAIQGRQKKFAAKPLLRSLEPNDFLQGISLLHSYEKRIADIENDKTGKEVTAVSAKREHILDLPLDAYKKWADRLTEGFIQADRFLRMEGFYNLPYLPYRTQLVPLAAIMVHLGVRWLEPVIHGKLCR
;
A
#
# COMPACT_ATOMS: atom_id res chain seq x y z
N MET A 1 26.00 -28.27 -21.53
CA MET A 1 27.13 -29.18 -21.22
C MET A 1 27.41 -29.11 -19.73
N LEU A 2 27.23 -30.22 -19.02
CA LEU A 2 27.54 -30.38 -17.60
C LEU A 2 29.01 -30.80 -17.46
N ARG A 3 29.77 -30.10 -16.61
CA ARG A 3 31.19 -30.38 -16.37
C ARG A 3 31.49 -30.53 -14.88
N ALA A 4 32.42 -31.40 -14.53
CA ALA A 4 32.99 -31.55 -13.18
C ALA A 4 34.46 -31.15 -13.15
N ASN A 5 35.07 -31.22 -11.96
CA ASN A 5 36.49 -30.97 -11.73
C ASN A 5 36.94 -29.62 -12.32
N PHE A 6 36.27 -28.54 -11.91
CA PHE A 6 36.55 -27.18 -12.36
C PHE A 6 36.54 -27.03 -13.89
N GLY A 7 35.64 -27.73 -14.58
CA GLY A 7 35.44 -27.60 -16.02
C GLY A 7 36.36 -28.47 -16.90
N ARG A 8 37.17 -29.35 -16.28
CA ARG A 8 38.09 -30.25 -16.99
C ARG A 8 37.39 -31.49 -17.55
N ASP A 9 36.42 -32.04 -16.82
CA ASP A 9 35.74 -33.26 -17.21
C ASP A 9 34.33 -32.95 -17.70
N VAL A 10 33.99 -33.40 -18.91
CA VAL A 10 32.64 -33.29 -19.46
C VAL A 10 31.84 -34.51 -19.02
N ILE A 11 30.81 -34.28 -18.19
CA ILE A 11 29.95 -35.35 -17.66
C ILE A 11 28.78 -35.62 -18.62
N LEU A 12 28.17 -34.55 -19.15
CA LEU A 12 27.02 -34.66 -20.03
C LEU A 12 27.07 -33.54 -21.06
N ASP A 13 27.08 -33.92 -22.33
CA ASP A 13 27.10 -32.96 -23.43
C ASP A 13 25.80 -32.99 -24.20
N LEU A 14 25.04 -31.90 -24.11
CA LEU A 14 23.77 -31.67 -24.80
C LEU A 14 23.90 -30.48 -25.77
N SER A 15 25.10 -30.22 -26.29
CA SER A 15 25.35 -29.04 -27.15
C SER A 15 24.72 -29.13 -28.55
N THR A 16 24.25 -30.32 -28.94
CA THR A 16 23.61 -30.57 -30.25
C THR A 16 22.38 -31.45 -30.06
N GLN A 17 21.40 -31.31 -30.95
CA GLN A 17 20.16 -32.10 -30.91
C GLN A 17 20.41 -33.61 -30.96
N GLN A 18 21.38 -34.08 -31.76
CA GLN A 18 21.72 -35.50 -31.81
C GLN A 18 22.16 -36.03 -30.43
N LYS A 19 22.89 -35.23 -29.65
CA LYS A 19 23.32 -35.61 -28.31
C LYS A 19 22.14 -35.57 -27.32
N GLU A 20 21.26 -34.59 -27.44
CA GLU A 20 19.99 -34.54 -26.70
C GLU A 20 19.13 -35.80 -26.94
N PHE A 21 18.99 -36.25 -28.19
CA PHE A 21 18.25 -37.46 -28.51
C PHE A 21 18.94 -38.72 -27.96
N SER A 22 20.27 -38.81 -28.07
CA SER A 22 21.03 -39.96 -27.59
C SER A 22 20.87 -40.16 -26.08
N GLU A 23 20.98 -39.07 -25.31
CA GLU A 23 20.82 -39.04 -23.85
C GLU A 23 19.35 -38.92 -23.42
N PHE A 24 18.43 -38.85 -24.38
CA PHE A 24 16.98 -38.68 -24.18
C PHE A 24 16.62 -37.54 -23.22
N CYS A 25 17.33 -36.41 -23.37
CA CYS A 25 17.17 -35.22 -22.53
C CYS A 25 16.45 -34.13 -23.31
N PHE A 26 15.25 -33.76 -22.85
CA PHE A 26 14.45 -32.70 -23.46
C PHE A 26 14.98 -31.31 -23.07
N PRO A 27 15.14 -30.36 -24.02
CA PRO A 27 15.66 -29.03 -23.73
C PRO A 27 14.56 -28.09 -23.19
N CYS A 28 14.72 -27.59 -21.96
CA CYS A 28 13.71 -26.78 -21.27
C CYS A 28 13.33 -25.47 -21.98
N ASN A 29 14.21 -24.92 -22.83
CA ASN A 29 13.90 -23.73 -23.63
C ASN A 29 12.85 -23.99 -24.73
N GLN A 30 12.56 -25.26 -25.05
CA GLN A 30 11.54 -25.67 -26.03
C GLN A 30 10.22 -26.11 -25.36
N ILE A 31 10.03 -25.84 -24.06
CA ILE A 31 8.78 -26.23 -23.36
C ILE A 31 7.54 -25.65 -24.05
N MET A 32 7.58 -24.39 -24.48
CA MET A 32 6.43 -23.72 -25.12
C MET A 32 6.19 -24.17 -26.56
N ASN A 33 7.26 -24.42 -27.32
CA ASN A 33 7.20 -24.98 -28.68
C ASN A 33 8.34 -25.99 -28.84
N SER A 34 7.97 -27.26 -29.04
CA SER A 34 8.89 -28.40 -29.17
C SER A 34 8.85 -29.04 -30.55
N ASP A 35 8.12 -28.48 -31.52
CA ASP A 35 7.79 -29.16 -32.78
C ASP A 35 9.06 -29.68 -33.50
N ALA A 36 10.11 -28.85 -33.57
CA ALA A 36 11.38 -29.21 -34.19
C ALA A 36 12.11 -30.35 -33.46
N TRP A 37 12.03 -30.40 -32.12
CA TRP A 37 12.64 -31.47 -31.34
C TRP A 37 11.84 -32.77 -31.43
N GLU A 38 10.50 -32.67 -31.52
CA GLU A 38 9.60 -33.82 -31.72
C GLU A 38 9.85 -34.51 -33.06
N GLU A 39 9.90 -33.73 -34.13
CA GLU A 39 10.19 -34.23 -35.47
C GLU A 39 11.59 -34.87 -35.52
N GLY A 40 12.58 -34.23 -34.89
CA GLY A 40 13.95 -34.74 -34.79
C GLY A 40 14.05 -36.05 -34.00
N LEU A 41 13.34 -36.18 -32.87
CA LEU A 41 13.30 -37.41 -32.09
C LEU A 41 12.63 -38.54 -32.88
N MET A 42 11.53 -38.26 -33.57
CA MET A 42 10.81 -39.27 -34.36
C MET A 42 11.67 -39.80 -35.51
N ALA A 43 12.46 -38.94 -36.16
CA ALA A 43 13.42 -39.33 -37.19
C ALA A 43 14.64 -40.08 -36.64
N TYR A 44 15.07 -39.77 -35.41
CA TYR A 44 16.24 -40.39 -34.78
C TYR A 44 15.95 -41.76 -34.16
N ASP A 45 14.89 -41.87 -33.36
CA ASP A 45 14.48 -43.10 -32.66
C ASP A 45 12.98 -43.10 -32.38
N SER A 46 12.21 -43.70 -33.29
CA SER A 46 10.76 -43.81 -33.19
C SER A 46 10.28 -44.67 -32.02
N ALA A 47 11.11 -45.54 -31.46
CA ALA A 47 10.74 -46.39 -30.33
C ALA A 47 10.66 -45.61 -29.01
N ARG A 48 11.39 -44.48 -28.89
CA ARG A 48 11.32 -43.57 -27.73
C ARG A 48 10.14 -42.61 -27.76
N PHE A 49 9.48 -42.48 -28.92
CA PHE A 49 8.40 -41.53 -29.14
C PHE A 49 7.19 -41.71 -28.21
N PRO A 50 6.71 -42.94 -27.90
CA PRO A 50 5.60 -43.12 -26.95
C PRO A 50 5.91 -42.55 -25.55
N ARG A 51 7.14 -42.74 -25.07
CA ARG A 51 7.59 -42.21 -23.78
C ARG A 51 7.68 -40.68 -23.80
N TYR A 52 8.12 -40.11 -24.91
CA TYR A 52 8.06 -38.66 -25.11
C TYR A 52 6.63 -38.12 -25.07
N MET A 53 5.67 -38.81 -25.71
CA MET A 53 4.27 -38.41 -25.69
C MET A 53 3.67 -38.41 -24.27
N GLU A 54 4.05 -39.37 -23.42
CA GLU A 54 3.69 -39.34 -22.00
C GLU A 54 4.27 -38.12 -21.28
N PHE A 55 5.55 -37.79 -21.51
CA PHE A 55 6.19 -36.59 -20.96
C PHE A 55 5.50 -35.30 -21.45
N ARG A 56 5.20 -35.20 -22.76
CA ARG A 56 4.49 -34.08 -23.35
C ARG A 56 3.14 -33.87 -22.68
N LYS A 57 2.36 -34.94 -22.53
CA LYS A 57 1.01 -34.89 -21.93
C LYS A 57 1.03 -34.46 -20.47
N HIS A 58 1.95 -34.98 -19.65
CA HIS A 58 1.93 -34.74 -18.21
C HIS A 58 2.72 -33.50 -17.78
N ILE A 59 3.77 -33.14 -18.52
CA ILE A 59 4.68 -32.05 -18.15
C ILE A 59 4.47 -30.85 -19.07
N LEU A 60 4.70 -31.01 -20.38
CA LEU A 60 4.70 -29.87 -21.30
C LEU A 60 3.33 -29.19 -21.40
N ASN A 61 2.24 -29.97 -21.46
CA ASN A 61 0.89 -29.41 -21.53
C ASN A 61 0.55 -28.58 -20.29
N ALA A 62 1.01 -28.97 -19.10
CA ALA A 62 0.77 -28.19 -17.88
C ALA A 62 1.38 -26.77 -17.97
N PHE A 63 2.52 -26.61 -18.63
CA PHE A 63 3.13 -25.30 -18.90
C PHE A 63 2.44 -24.55 -20.03
N ARG A 64 2.12 -25.24 -21.14
CA ARG A 64 1.49 -24.62 -22.34
C ARG A 64 0.07 -24.15 -22.07
N GLU A 65 -0.68 -24.90 -21.29
CA GLU A 65 -2.07 -24.64 -20.95
C GLU A 65 -2.19 -23.84 -19.64
N TYR A 66 -1.07 -23.44 -19.04
CA TYR A 66 -1.07 -22.63 -17.83
C TYR A 66 -1.74 -21.28 -18.09
N GLN A 67 -2.94 -21.11 -17.55
CA GLN A 67 -3.67 -19.85 -17.63
C GLN A 67 -3.19 -18.91 -16.53
N ILE A 68 -2.66 -17.76 -16.94
CA ILE A 68 -2.34 -16.67 -16.01
C ILE A 68 -3.64 -15.89 -15.77
N PRO A 69 -4.17 -15.82 -14.54
CA PRO A 69 -5.32 -14.99 -14.24
C PRO A 69 -4.91 -13.51 -14.37
N ILE A 70 -5.56 -12.80 -15.29
CA ILE A 70 -5.36 -11.37 -15.50
C ILE A 70 -6.54 -10.62 -14.90
N ILE A 71 -6.26 -9.61 -14.07
CA ILE A 71 -7.26 -8.67 -13.60
C ILE A 71 -6.97 -7.32 -14.26
N GLU A 72 -7.84 -6.91 -15.16
CA GLU A 72 -7.73 -5.64 -15.86
C GLU A 72 -8.45 -4.54 -15.06
N LEU A 73 -7.68 -3.54 -14.60
CA LEU A 73 -8.22 -2.35 -13.93
C LEU A 73 -8.28 -1.20 -14.93
N LYS A 74 -9.48 -0.83 -15.36
CA LYS A 74 -9.69 0.27 -16.31
C LYS A 74 -9.55 1.64 -15.61
N LYS A 75 -9.30 2.69 -16.38
CA LYS A 75 -9.11 4.07 -15.86
C LYS A 75 -10.32 4.60 -15.09
N GLU A 76 -11.51 4.13 -15.43
CA GLU A 76 -12.79 4.51 -14.80
C GLU A 76 -13.02 3.77 -13.47
N THR A 77 -12.18 2.79 -13.14
CA THR A 77 -12.29 2.02 -11.90
C THR A 77 -12.04 2.94 -10.72
N SER A 78 -12.96 2.99 -9.77
CA SER A 78 -12.78 3.84 -8.58
C SER A 78 -11.53 3.41 -7.80
N LYS A 79 -10.88 4.38 -7.15
CA LYS A 79 -9.72 4.09 -6.30
C LYS A 79 -10.04 3.01 -5.26
N GLU A 80 -11.22 3.06 -4.68
CA GLU A 80 -11.70 2.05 -3.71
C GLU A 80 -11.82 0.65 -4.31
N ALA A 81 -12.36 0.53 -5.53
CA ALA A 81 -12.45 -0.74 -6.22
C ALA A 81 -11.06 -1.29 -6.54
N VAL A 82 -10.12 -0.42 -6.93
CA VAL A 82 -8.70 -0.77 -7.06
C VAL A 82 -8.17 -1.30 -5.72
N CYS A 83 -8.37 -0.57 -4.61
CA CYS A 83 -7.96 -1.01 -3.27
C CYS A 83 -8.50 -2.40 -2.92
N LEU A 84 -9.80 -2.63 -3.14
CA LEU A 84 -10.49 -3.87 -2.79
C LEU A 84 -9.95 -5.05 -3.60
N VAL A 85 -9.69 -4.84 -4.89
CA VAL A 85 -9.05 -5.86 -5.74
C VAL A 85 -7.68 -6.18 -5.17
N PHE A 86 -6.83 -5.17 -4.92
CA PHE A 86 -5.49 -5.37 -4.37
C PHE A 86 -5.50 -6.06 -2.99
N GLU A 87 -6.42 -5.70 -2.08
CA GLU A 87 -6.57 -6.36 -0.78
C GLU A 87 -6.98 -7.84 -0.92
N LYS A 88 -7.89 -8.15 -1.84
CA LYS A 88 -8.37 -9.51 -2.06
C LYS A 88 -7.37 -10.41 -2.80
N VAL A 89 -6.53 -9.85 -3.67
CA VAL A 89 -5.50 -10.62 -4.38
C VAL A 89 -4.20 -10.74 -3.59
N ASN A 90 -3.87 -9.77 -2.75
CA ASN A 90 -2.71 -9.81 -1.86
C ASN A 90 -3.05 -10.49 -0.53
N THR A 91 -3.48 -11.76 -0.59
CA THR A 91 -3.72 -12.56 0.62
C THR A 91 -2.43 -13.06 1.28
N GLY A 92 -1.30 -13.00 0.56
CA GLY A 92 0.04 -13.25 1.10
C GLY A 92 0.91 -11.99 1.04
N GLY A 93 1.14 -11.32 2.17
CA GLY A 93 1.98 -10.13 2.25
C GLY A 93 1.57 -9.15 3.35
N VAL A 94 2.17 -7.95 3.36
CA VAL A 94 1.76 -6.84 4.23
C VAL A 94 0.41 -6.32 3.73
N PRO A 95 -0.65 -6.25 4.57
CA PRO A 95 -1.96 -5.78 4.15
C PRO A 95 -1.89 -4.36 3.61
N LEU A 96 -2.50 -4.13 2.45
CA LEU A 96 -2.51 -2.84 1.79
C LEU A 96 -3.48 -1.89 2.52
N SER A 97 -2.94 -1.08 3.43
CA SER A 97 -3.72 -0.13 4.21
C SER A 97 -4.09 1.12 3.39
N VAL A 98 -5.08 1.90 3.86
CA VAL A 98 -5.44 3.21 3.27
C VAL A 98 -4.21 4.11 3.11
N PHE A 99 -3.31 4.10 4.09
CA PHE A 99 -2.04 4.81 4.04
C PHE A 99 -1.17 4.43 2.83
N GLU A 100 -1.06 3.14 2.51
CA GLU A 100 -0.25 2.67 1.36
C GLU A 100 -0.82 3.14 0.03
N LEU A 101 -2.15 3.19 -0.07
CA LEU A 101 -2.86 3.65 -1.26
C LEU A 101 -2.74 5.16 -1.48
N VAL A 102 -2.86 5.94 -0.41
CA VAL A 102 -2.61 7.39 -0.45
C VAL A 102 -1.13 7.65 -0.76
N THR A 103 -0.22 6.86 -0.19
CA THR A 103 1.21 6.95 -0.50
C THR A 103 1.49 6.71 -1.98
N ALA A 104 0.90 5.67 -2.57
CA ALA A 104 1.02 5.39 -4.00
C ALA A 104 0.43 6.51 -4.86
N THR A 105 -0.71 7.07 -4.45
CA THR A 105 -1.35 8.20 -5.14
C THR A 105 -0.45 9.43 -5.13
N TYR A 106 0.11 9.79 -3.96
CA TYR A 106 0.98 10.97 -3.82
C TYR A 106 2.34 10.77 -4.48
N ALA A 107 2.83 9.53 -4.58
CA ALA A 107 4.07 9.22 -5.27
C ALA A 107 3.98 9.53 -6.77
N ALA A 108 2.80 9.38 -7.40
CA ALA A 108 2.57 9.79 -8.78
C ALA A 108 2.77 11.30 -8.98
N ASP A 109 2.49 12.10 -7.95
CA ASP A 109 2.71 13.55 -7.89
C ASP A 109 4.09 13.93 -7.29
N GLY A 110 5.01 12.96 -7.18
CA GLY A 110 6.38 13.18 -6.70
C GLY A 110 6.51 13.38 -5.18
N PHE A 111 5.52 13.00 -4.38
CA PHE A 111 5.57 13.10 -2.92
C PHE A 111 5.55 11.74 -2.22
N ASN A 112 6.56 11.48 -1.40
CA ASN A 112 6.65 10.25 -0.62
C ASN A 112 6.07 10.44 0.79
N LEU A 113 4.82 9.99 0.98
CA LEU A 113 4.13 10.06 2.26
C LEU A 113 4.78 9.18 3.34
N ARG A 114 5.43 8.08 2.98
CA ARG A 114 6.13 7.20 3.91
C ARG A 114 7.32 7.91 4.56
N ASP A 115 8.07 8.66 3.77
CA ASP A 115 9.21 9.44 4.24
C ASP A 115 8.77 10.55 5.19
N ASP A 116 7.66 11.24 4.90
CA ASP A 116 7.10 12.26 5.79
C ASP A 116 6.62 11.66 7.12
N TRP A 117 5.98 10.49 7.10
CA TRP A 117 5.47 9.84 8.31
C TRP A 117 6.56 9.17 9.16
N TYR A 118 7.31 8.22 8.60
CA TYR A 118 8.30 7.40 9.33
C TYR A 118 9.68 8.06 9.40
N GLY A 119 9.95 9.00 8.51
CA GLY A 119 11.27 9.58 8.33
C GLY A 119 12.12 8.79 7.33
N ASN A 120 13.12 9.48 6.79
CA ASN A 120 14.10 8.91 5.87
C ASN A 120 15.50 9.42 6.26
N PRO A 121 16.35 8.56 6.85
CA PRO A 121 17.70 8.95 7.27
C PRO A 121 18.57 9.46 6.12
N ASN A 122 18.42 8.89 4.91
CA ASN A 122 19.21 9.27 3.74
C ASN A 122 18.85 10.67 3.22
N ALA A 123 17.61 11.12 3.45
CA ALA A 123 17.11 12.44 3.10
C ALA A 123 17.06 13.41 4.30
N ALA A 124 17.62 13.03 5.45
CA ALA A 124 17.57 13.79 6.72
C ALA A 124 16.14 14.15 7.18
N ILE A 125 15.15 13.33 6.86
CA ILE A 125 13.75 13.52 7.26
C ILE A 125 13.50 12.80 8.59
N GLN A 126 13.11 13.53 9.63
CA GLN A 126 12.91 12.94 10.97
C GLN A 126 11.67 12.04 11.07
N GLY A 127 10.62 12.34 10.29
CA GLY A 127 9.33 11.66 10.35
C GLY A 127 8.40 12.22 11.44
N ARG A 128 7.10 12.36 11.13
CA ARG A 128 6.08 12.80 12.11
C ARG A 128 5.87 11.80 13.24
N GLN A 129 5.95 10.50 12.96
CA GLN A 129 5.76 9.45 13.96
C GLN A 129 6.72 9.61 15.15
N LYS A 130 7.98 9.99 14.90
CA LYS A 130 8.96 10.22 15.98
C LYS A 130 8.58 11.39 16.88
N LYS A 131 8.00 12.46 16.31
CA LYS A 131 7.50 13.61 17.09
C LYS A 131 6.36 13.18 18.02
N PHE A 132 5.45 12.34 17.54
CA PHE A 132 4.35 11.80 18.35
C PHE A 132 4.81 10.77 19.38
N ALA A 133 5.78 9.93 19.05
CA ALA A 133 6.33 8.92 19.96
C ALA A 133 6.96 9.53 21.23
N ALA A 134 7.39 10.79 21.17
CA ALA A 134 7.90 11.54 22.32
C ALA A 134 6.80 11.96 23.31
N LYS A 135 5.52 11.85 22.96
CA LYS A 135 4.38 12.19 23.82
C LYS A 135 3.65 10.92 24.29
N PRO A 136 3.43 10.74 25.61
CA PRO A 136 2.82 9.53 26.15
C PRO A 136 1.47 9.15 25.52
N LEU A 137 0.60 10.14 25.27
CA LEU A 137 -0.73 9.90 24.72
C LEU A 137 -0.75 9.71 23.20
N LEU A 138 0.32 10.09 22.49
CA LEU A 138 0.37 10.03 21.03
C LEU A 138 1.27 8.88 20.52
N ARG A 139 1.87 8.10 21.43
CA ARG A 139 2.86 7.07 21.07
C ARG A 139 2.31 5.97 20.17
N SER A 140 1.01 5.66 20.26
CA SER A 140 0.36 4.66 19.42
C SER A 140 -0.40 5.27 18.23
N LEU A 141 -0.17 6.54 17.90
CA LEU A 141 -0.87 7.18 16.80
C LEU A 141 -0.48 6.50 15.49
N GLU A 142 -1.46 6.03 14.73
CA GLU A 142 -1.24 5.36 13.45
C GLU A 142 -1.33 6.35 12.29
N PRO A 143 -0.67 6.08 11.15
CA PRO A 143 -0.77 6.95 9.98
C PRO A 143 -2.21 7.18 9.51
N ASN A 144 -3.09 6.17 9.66
CA ASN A 144 -4.51 6.30 9.33
C ASN A 144 -5.23 7.31 10.22
N ASP A 145 -4.93 7.37 11.52
CA ASP A 145 -5.49 8.37 12.45
C ASP A 145 -5.12 9.78 12.01
N PHE A 146 -3.88 9.96 11.56
CA PHE A 146 -3.41 11.24 11.06
C PHE A 146 -4.11 11.64 9.76
N LEU A 147 -4.24 10.72 8.80
CA LEU A 147 -4.98 10.96 7.56
C LEU A 147 -6.47 11.26 7.80
N GLN A 148 -7.09 10.60 8.79
CA GLN A 148 -8.45 10.94 9.22
C GLN A 148 -8.54 12.39 9.69
N GLY A 149 -7.56 12.87 10.47
CA GLY A 149 -7.51 14.27 10.90
C GLY A 149 -7.39 15.25 9.73
N ILE A 150 -6.57 14.93 8.72
CA ILE A 150 -6.46 15.72 7.49
C ILE A 150 -7.80 15.73 6.74
N SER A 151 -8.47 14.58 6.64
CA SER A 151 -9.80 14.45 6.03
C SER A 151 -10.83 15.34 6.71
N LEU A 152 -10.85 15.38 8.06
CA LEU A 152 -11.74 16.26 8.82
C LEU A 152 -11.48 17.74 8.52
N LEU A 153 -10.21 18.17 8.56
CA LEU A 153 -9.84 19.57 8.30
C LEU A 153 -10.18 19.99 6.87
N HIS A 154 -9.85 19.15 5.89
CA HIS A 154 -10.12 19.42 4.48
C HIS A 154 -11.62 19.47 4.17
N SER A 155 -12.38 18.48 4.64
CA SER A 155 -13.83 18.42 4.42
C SER A 155 -14.57 19.55 5.16
N TYR A 156 -14.07 19.98 6.32
CA TYR A 156 -14.61 21.13 7.04
C TYR A 156 -14.33 22.45 6.33
N GLU A 157 -13.13 22.66 5.79
CA GLU A 157 -12.83 23.83 4.95
C GLU A 157 -13.75 23.90 3.73
N LYS A 158 -13.91 22.78 3.01
CA LYS A 158 -14.86 22.71 1.89
C LYS A 158 -16.28 23.02 2.29
N ARG A 159 -16.72 22.50 3.45
CA ARG A 159 -18.05 22.77 4.00
C ARG A 159 -18.26 24.25 4.28
N ILE A 160 -17.29 24.94 4.88
CA ILE A 160 -17.37 26.39 5.11
C ILE A 160 -17.49 27.12 3.77
N ALA A 161 -16.63 26.80 2.81
CA ALA A 161 -16.68 27.41 1.48
C ALA A 161 -18.02 27.16 0.78
N ASP A 162 -18.60 25.97 0.91
CA ASP A 162 -19.92 25.67 0.34
C ASP A 162 -21.03 26.52 0.97
N ILE A 163 -20.98 26.73 2.28
CA ILE A 163 -21.94 27.58 3.01
C ILE A 163 -21.76 29.05 2.63
N GLU A 164 -20.51 29.52 2.46
CA GLU A 164 -20.20 30.87 1.99
C GLU A 164 -20.63 31.11 0.53
N ASN A 165 -20.75 30.04 -0.26
CA ASN A 165 -21.28 30.06 -1.63
C ASN A 165 -22.80 29.75 -1.68
N ASP A 166 -23.53 29.96 -0.60
CA ASP A 166 -24.99 29.80 -0.49
C ASP A 166 -25.54 28.40 -0.84
N LYS A 167 -24.70 27.35 -0.82
CA LYS A 167 -25.18 25.97 -1.00
C LYS A 167 -25.97 25.53 0.22
N THR A 168 -27.01 24.72 -0.02
CA THR A 168 -27.89 24.25 1.07
C THR A 168 -28.16 22.75 1.00
N GLY A 169 -28.53 22.18 2.15
CA GLY A 169 -28.93 20.78 2.25
C GLY A 169 -27.83 19.78 1.84
N LYS A 170 -28.15 18.93 0.86
CA LYS A 170 -27.27 17.84 0.38
C LYS A 170 -26.13 18.32 -0.51
N GLU A 171 -26.16 19.56 -0.98
CA GLU A 171 -25.11 20.14 -1.83
C GLU A 171 -23.89 20.59 -1.02
N VAL A 172 -24.06 20.74 0.30
CA VAL A 172 -22.98 21.13 1.21
C VAL A 172 -22.13 19.91 1.54
N THR A 173 -20.83 20.02 1.33
CA THR A 173 -19.86 18.97 1.66
C THR A 173 -20.02 18.53 3.13
N ALA A 174 -20.12 17.23 3.34
CA ALA A 174 -20.16 16.65 4.68
C ALA A 174 -18.75 16.60 5.28
N VAL A 175 -18.62 16.93 6.57
CA VAL A 175 -17.36 16.70 7.31
C VAL A 175 -17.24 15.21 7.58
N SER A 176 -16.16 14.58 7.12
CA SER A 176 -16.04 13.13 7.17
C SER A 176 -14.60 12.66 7.27
N ALA A 177 -14.41 11.57 7.99
CA ALA A 177 -13.15 10.82 8.14
C ALA A 177 -13.30 9.37 7.62
N LYS A 178 -14.34 9.10 6.83
CA LYS A 178 -14.51 7.75 6.25
C LYS A 178 -13.42 7.47 5.22
N ARG A 179 -13.18 6.18 5.01
CA ARG A 179 -12.17 5.66 4.08
C ARG A 179 -12.26 6.29 2.68
N GLU A 180 -13.46 6.41 2.13
CA GLU A 180 -13.73 7.03 0.82
C GLU A 180 -13.11 8.44 0.71
N HIS A 181 -13.38 9.29 1.68
CA HIS A 181 -12.85 10.66 1.69
C HIS A 181 -11.34 10.73 1.92
N ILE A 182 -10.77 9.77 2.66
CA ILE A 182 -9.32 9.71 2.86
C ILE A 182 -8.61 9.34 1.55
N LEU A 183 -9.16 8.40 0.77
CA LEU A 183 -8.57 8.00 -0.53
C LEU A 183 -8.67 9.11 -1.59
N ASP A 184 -9.64 9.99 -1.43
CA ASP A 184 -9.83 11.18 -2.27
C ASP A 184 -9.13 12.43 -1.75
N LEU A 185 -8.35 12.34 -0.66
CA LEU A 185 -7.56 13.46 -0.15
C LEU A 185 -6.52 13.89 -1.18
N PRO A 186 -6.58 15.13 -1.68
CA PRO A 186 -5.59 15.60 -2.64
C PRO A 186 -4.29 16.01 -1.90
N LEU A 187 -3.16 15.93 -2.61
CA LEU A 187 -1.83 16.15 -2.02
C LEU A 187 -1.63 17.58 -1.48
N ASP A 188 -2.23 18.56 -2.12
CA ASP A 188 -2.26 19.96 -1.69
C ASP A 188 -2.94 20.12 -0.32
N ALA A 189 -4.08 19.45 -0.10
CA ALA A 189 -4.75 19.43 1.20
C ALA A 189 -3.85 18.80 2.28
N TYR A 190 -3.19 17.68 1.95
CA TYR A 190 -2.24 17.07 2.87
C TYR A 190 -1.12 18.06 3.25
N LYS A 191 -0.43 18.64 2.27
CA LYS A 191 0.66 19.61 2.51
C LYS A 191 0.19 20.82 3.31
N LYS A 192 -1.02 21.31 3.06
CA LYS A 192 -1.61 22.45 3.76
C LYS A 192 -1.87 22.17 5.24
N TRP A 193 -2.38 20.98 5.55
CA TRP A 193 -2.89 20.65 6.88
C TRP A 193 -1.90 19.84 7.74
N ALA A 194 -0.93 19.14 7.16
CA ALA A 194 -0.08 18.20 7.88
C ALA A 194 0.69 18.83 9.06
N ASP A 195 1.36 19.96 8.85
CA ASP A 195 2.11 20.63 9.92
C ASP A 195 1.19 21.21 11.00
N ARG A 196 0.06 21.80 10.60
CA ARG A 196 -0.94 22.34 11.51
C ARG A 196 -1.55 21.23 12.37
N LEU A 197 -1.94 20.12 11.75
CA LEU A 197 -2.50 18.96 12.45
C LEU A 197 -1.49 18.32 13.39
N THR A 198 -0.22 18.28 13.01
CA THR A 198 0.86 17.81 13.90
C THR A 198 0.89 18.61 15.20
N GLU A 199 0.81 19.93 15.09
CA GLU A 199 0.71 20.80 16.26
C GLU A 199 -0.62 20.60 17.01
N GLY A 200 -1.73 20.43 16.29
CA GLY A 200 -3.04 20.12 16.85
C GLY A 200 -3.03 18.87 17.74
N PHE A 201 -2.34 17.80 17.32
CA PHE A 201 -2.16 16.60 18.14
C PHE A 201 -1.32 16.88 19.40
N ILE A 202 -0.28 17.69 19.29
CA ILE A 202 0.55 18.09 20.44
C ILE A 202 -0.29 18.90 21.45
N GLN A 203 -1.14 19.79 20.97
CA GLN A 203 -2.06 20.56 21.81
C GLN A 203 -3.16 19.67 22.42
N ALA A 204 -3.68 18.68 21.69
CA ALA A 204 -4.62 17.68 22.21
C ALA A 204 -3.98 16.85 23.35
N ASP A 205 -2.74 16.41 23.19
CA ASP A 205 -1.97 15.74 24.26
C ASP A 205 -1.76 16.65 25.48
N ARG A 206 -1.49 17.94 25.25
CA ARG A 206 -1.36 18.91 26.34
C ARG A 206 -2.68 19.11 27.09
N PHE A 207 -3.78 19.29 26.36
CA PHE A 207 -5.11 19.44 26.93
C PHE A 207 -5.49 18.23 27.79
N LEU A 208 -5.38 17.02 27.24
CA LEU A 208 -5.72 15.80 27.99
C LEU A 208 -4.86 15.60 29.24
N ARG A 209 -3.59 16.00 29.20
CA ARG A 209 -2.74 15.98 30.41
C ARG A 209 -3.18 17.00 31.45
N MET A 210 -3.68 18.17 31.04
CA MET A 210 -4.28 19.15 31.97
C MET A 210 -5.54 18.59 32.64
N GLU A 211 -6.30 17.77 31.92
CA GLU A 211 -7.46 17.04 32.46
C GLU A 211 -7.08 15.79 33.28
N GLY A 212 -5.78 15.53 33.49
CA GLY A 212 -5.29 14.45 34.34
C GLY A 212 -5.04 13.12 33.61
N PHE A 213 -5.17 13.06 32.28
CA PHE A 213 -4.82 11.87 31.50
C PHE A 213 -3.34 11.87 31.13
N TYR A 214 -2.55 11.02 31.79
CA TYR A 214 -1.09 10.95 31.52
C TYR A 214 -0.67 9.70 30.74
N ASN A 215 -1.49 8.66 30.75
CA ASN A 215 -1.18 7.38 30.12
C ASN A 215 -2.32 6.94 29.20
N LEU A 216 -1.92 6.42 28.04
CA LEU A 216 -2.84 6.00 26.98
C LEU A 216 -3.88 4.93 27.40
N PRO A 217 -3.57 3.94 28.27
CA PRO A 217 -4.57 2.98 28.76
C PRO A 217 -5.71 3.60 29.58
N TYR A 218 -5.51 4.82 30.11
CA TYR A 218 -6.54 5.52 30.89
C TYR A 218 -7.45 6.39 30.04
N LEU A 219 -7.16 6.53 28.75
CA LEU A 219 -8.00 7.28 27.83
C LEU A 219 -9.17 6.37 27.38
N PRO A 220 -10.44 6.71 27.70
CA PRO A 220 -11.57 5.82 27.41
C PRO A 220 -11.73 5.51 25.91
N TYR A 221 -11.53 6.53 25.08
CA TYR A 221 -11.61 6.42 23.63
C TYR A 221 -10.36 7.01 22.99
N ARG A 222 -9.50 6.18 22.40
CA ARG A 222 -8.31 6.66 21.68
C ARG A 222 -8.67 7.42 20.40
N THR A 223 -9.77 7.02 19.77
CA THR A 223 -10.30 7.63 18.55
C THR A 223 -10.69 9.09 18.73
N GLN A 224 -10.88 9.57 19.98
CA GLN A 224 -11.18 10.99 20.24
C GLN A 224 -10.00 11.92 19.94
N LEU A 225 -8.76 11.40 19.92
CA LEU A 225 -7.56 12.20 19.67
C LEU A 225 -7.61 12.88 18.29
N VAL A 226 -8.15 12.20 17.29
CA VAL A 226 -8.24 12.69 15.91
C VAL A 226 -9.15 13.91 15.78
N PRO A 227 -10.45 13.87 16.16
CA PRO A 227 -11.30 15.05 16.11
C PRO A 227 -10.83 16.13 17.08
N LEU A 228 -10.31 15.78 18.26
CA LEU A 228 -9.76 16.76 19.19
C LEU A 228 -8.59 17.54 18.58
N ALA A 229 -7.65 16.85 17.94
CA ALA A 229 -6.54 17.50 17.24
C ALA A 229 -7.02 18.43 16.12
N ALA A 230 -8.02 18.00 15.34
CA ALA A 230 -8.61 18.84 14.29
C ALA A 230 -9.27 20.11 14.88
N ILE A 231 -9.97 19.99 16.01
CA ILE A 231 -10.55 21.14 16.73
C ILE A 231 -9.43 22.08 17.23
N MET A 232 -8.35 21.53 17.80
CA MET A 232 -7.21 22.32 18.28
C MET A 232 -6.58 23.15 17.15
N VAL A 233 -6.52 22.63 15.92
CA VAL A 233 -6.02 23.38 14.74
C VAL A 233 -6.83 24.65 14.46
N HIS A 234 -8.17 24.58 14.62
CA HIS A 234 -9.05 25.72 14.37
C HIS A 234 -9.09 26.69 15.55
N LEU A 235 -8.97 26.19 16.78
CA LEU A 235 -8.92 27.04 17.97
C LEU A 235 -7.58 27.76 18.13
N GLY A 236 -6.48 27.21 17.63
CA GLY A 236 -5.16 27.82 17.73
C GLY A 236 -4.72 27.96 19.18
N VAL A 237 -4.50 29.18 19.68
CA VAL A 237 -4.18 29.43 21.09
C VAL A 237 -5.42 29.59 21.98
N ARG A 238 -6.61 29.76 21.38
CA ARG A 238 -7.84 30.11 22.09
C ARG A 238 -8.38 28.99 22.96
N TRP A 239 -7.98 27.75 22.73
CA TRP A 239 -8.39 26.63 23.60
C TRP A 239 -7.92 26.79 25.06
N LEU A 240 -6.91 27.63 25.30
CA LEU A 240 -6.44 28.00 26.64
C LEU A 240 -7.36 29.00 27.36
N GLU A 241 -8.27 29.66 26.65
CA GLU A 241 -9.24 30.57 27.25
C GLU A 241 -10.20 29.78 28.17
N PRO A 242 -10.43 30.18 29.44
CA PRO A 242 -11.19 29.39 30.40
C PRO A 242 -12.58 28.96 29.91
N VAL A 243 -13.26 29.82 29.15
CA VAL A 243 -14.58 29.54 28.59
C VAL A 243 -14.53 28.47 27.50
N ILE A 244 -13.53 28.52 26.62
CA ILE A 244 -13.37 27.55 25.53
C ILE A 244 -12.87 26.22 26.10
N HIS A 245 -11.88 26.27 26.99
CA HIS A 245 -11.40 25.12 27.72
C HIS A 245 -12.56 24.39 28.43
N GLY A 246 -13.38 25.12 29.19
CA GLY A 246 -14.53 24.55 29.88
C GLY A 246 -15.61 23.98 28.94
N LYS A 247 -15.67 24.40 27.67
CA LYS A 247 -16.53 23.78 26.65
C LYS A 247 -15.94 22.49 26.09
N LEU A 248 -14.61 22.38 26.00
CA LEU A 248 -13.93 21.17 25.54
C LEU A 248 -13.96 20.04 26.58
N CYS A 249 -14.01 20.37 27.87
CA CYS A 249 -14.10 19.39 28.97
C CYS A 249 -15.49 18.74 29.14
N ARG A 250 -16.52 19.24 28.45
CA ARG A 250 -17.91 18.77 28.58
C ARG A 250 -18.26 17.83 27.44
#